data_AF-A0AAW1VSE5-F1
#
_entry.id   AF-A0AAW1VSE5-F1
#
_cell.length_a   1.000
_cell.length_b   1.000
_cell.length_c   1.000
_cell.angle_alpha   90.00
_cell.angle_beta   90.00
_cell.angle_gamma   90.00
#
_symmetry.space_group_name_H-M   'P 1'
#
loop_
_entity.id
_entity.type
_entity.pdbx_description
1 polymer ?
#
loop_
_entity_poly.entity_id
_entity_poly.type
_entity_poly.pdbx_seq_one_letter_code
_entity_poly.pdbx_strand_id
1 'polypeptide(L)'
;MEEYQDEHMMKGDGSSSGRSNSKQEAQGQAQPRGGAGGGGGGGEQQTTTSMMSWGTWEELLLACAVKRHGLKDWEAVAMEVQAKTALPQLLTTAYNCKLKYHDLQRRFSNSEHHHDEDDDLIPWLDDLKKLRLAQLRHDLHRYDVSILSLQSKVKRLEEERQDGGVNKDDEPQTRSGGGGGLQGTH
;
A
#
# COMPACT_ATOMS: atom_id res chain seq x y z
N MET A 1 -27.86 17.17 -62.18
CA MET A 1 -26.53 16.53 -62.23
C MET A 1 -26.10 16.37 -60.80
N GLU A 2 -25.94 15.22 -60.18
CA GLU A 2 -26.10 13.78 -60.45
C GLU A 2 -26.31 13.23 -59.02
N GLU A 3 -27.45 12.66 -58.67
CA GLU A 3 -27.67 11.21 -58.59
C GLU A 3 -26.39 10.37 -58.45
N TYR A 4 -26.12 9.86 -57.24
CA TYR A 4 -25.59 8.51 -57.05
C TYR A 4 -26.17 7.93 -55.76
N GLN A 5 -27.03 6.94 -55.97
CA GLN A 5 -27.46 5.95 -55.00
C GLN A 5 -26.23 5.18 -54.55
N ASP A 6 -26.11 4.89 -53.26
CA ASP A 6 -25.34 3.72 -52.85
C ASP A 6 -26.11 2.94 -51.79
N GLU A 7 -26.39 1.72 -52.19
CA GLU A 7 -27.14 0.70 -51.51
C GLU A 7 -26.20 0.02 -50.51
N HIS A 8 -26.55 -0.10 -49.24
CA HIS A 8 -26.06 -1.26 -48.50
C HIS A 8 -26.99 -1.71 -47.37
N MET A 9 -27.94 -2.53 -47.79
CA MET A 9 -28.23 -3.87 -47.28
C MET A 9 -28.26 -4.06 -45.75
N MET A 10 -29.49 -4.25 -45.26
CA MET A 10 -29.84 -4.93 -44.01
C MET A 10 -29.00 -6.19 -43.77
N LYS A 11 -28.43 -6.32 -42.57
CA LYS A 11 -28.16 -7.61 -41.94
C LYS A 11 -28.75 -7.61 -40.54
N GLY A 12 -30.03 -7.93 -40.48
CA GLY A 12 -30.65 -8.50 -39.30
C GLY A 12 -30.76 -9.99 -39.53
N ASP A 13 -30.09 -10.76 -38.69
CA ASP A 13 -30.33 -12.16 -38.31
C ASP A 13 -29.40 -12.35 -37.09
N GLY A 14 -29.78 -12.90 -35.95
CA GLY A 14 -30.87 -13.79 -35.65
C GLY A 14 -30.35 -14.73 -34.56
N SER A 15 -31.00 -14.69 -33.40
CA SER A 15 -31.21 -15.82 -32.50
C SER A 15 -30.07 -16.46 -31.69
N SER A 16 -30.53 -16.90 -30.52
CA SER A 16 -30.08 -18.05 -29.72
C SER A 16 -29.07 -17.74 -28.62
N SER A 17 -29.52 -17.54 -27.38
CA SER A 17 -29.97 -18.57 -26.43
C SER A 17 -28.81 -19.42 -25.90
N GLY A 18 -28.60 -19.38 -24.57
CA GLY A 18 -27.55 -20.15 -23.92
C GLY A 18 -27.30 -19.78 -22.46
N ARG A 19 -28.35 -19.54 -21.67
CA ARG A 19 -28.27 -19.53 -20.21
C ARG A 19 -28.06 -20.97 -19.76
N SER A 20 -26.97 -21.28 -19.08
CA SER A 20 -26.79 -22.55 -18.37
C SER A 20 -26.07 -22.28 -17.05
N ASN A 21 -26.87 -22.05 -16.00
CA ASN A 21 -26.45 -22.20 -14.62
C ASN A 21 -26.72 -23.65 -14.23
N SER A 22 -25.68 -24.48 -14.18
CA SER A 22 -25.75 -25.77 -13.50
C SER A 22 -25.29 -25.59 -12.06
N LYS A 23 -26.30 -25.64 -11.20
CA LYS A 23 -26.29 -25.66 -9.75
C LYS A 23 -26.25 -27.12 -9.31
N GLN A 24 -25.19 -27.54 -8.65
CA GLN A 24 -25.06 -28.80 -7.90
C GLN A 24 -23.80 -28.67 -7.04
N GLU A 25 -23.70 -29.10 -5.79
CA GLU A 25 -24.65 -29.54 -4.79
C GLU A 25 -23.89 -29.41 -3.47
N ALA A 26 -24.58 -28.93 -2.43
CA ALA A 26 -24.02 -28.78 -1.09
C ALA A 26 -23.92 -30.15 -0.41
N GLN A 27 -22.77 -30.45 0.19
CA GLN A 27 -22.69 -31.38 1.30
C GLN A 27 -22.21 -30.61 2.53
N GLY A 28 -23.15 -30.35 3.42
CA GLY A 28 -22.88 -29.87 4.76
C GLY A 28 -22.47 -31.03 5.67
N GLN A 29 -21.53 -30.77 6.57
CA GLN A 29 -21.52 -31.40 7.89
C GLN A 29 -21.31 -30.32 8.94
N ALA A 30 -22.16 -30.39 9.95
CA ALA A 30 -22.38 -29.39 10.97
C ALA A 30 -21.30 -29.41 12.06
N GLN A 31 -21.23 -28.24 12.72
CA GLN A 31 -20.43 -27.89 13.88
C GLN A 31 -20.69 -28.78 15.11
N PRO A 32 -19.82 -28.67 16.12
CA PRO A 32 -20.34 -28.31 17.43
C PRO A 32 -19.82 -26.98 17.96
N ARG A 33 -20.71 -26.34 18.71
CA ARG A 33 -20.62 -25.05 19.39
C ARG A 33 -19.81 -25.19 20.67
N GLY A 34 -19.06 -24.15 21.03
CA GLY A 34 -18.63 -23.93 22.41
C GLY A 34 -17.46 -22.96 22.51
N GLY A 35 -17.65 -21.86 23.25
CA GLY A 35 -16.53 -21.04 23.72
C GLY A 35 -16.78 -19.53 23.65
N ALA A 36 -17.46 -19.00 24.66
CA ALA A 36 -17.54 -17.58 24.95
C ALA A 36 -16.23 -17.07 25.60
N GLY A 37 -15.91 -15.80 25.37
CA GLY A 37 -14.79 -15.04 25.95
C GLY A 37 -13.97 -14.41 24.83
N GLY A 38 -13.78 -13.10 24.71
CA GLY A 38 -13.78 -12.02 25.69
C GLY A 38 -12.50 -11.21 25.44
N GLY A 39 -12.60 -9.88 25.47
CA GLY A 39 -11.42 -9.01 25.63
C GLY A 39 -10.76 -8.55 24.33
N GLY A 40 -10.69 -7.22 24.19
CA GLY A 40 -10.12 -6.53 23.05
C GLY A 40 -8.60 -6.58 22.95
N GLY A 41 -8.11 -5.87 21.94
CA GLY A 41 -6.69 -5.70 21.67
C GLY A 41 -6.52 -5.25 20.24
N GLY A 42 -6.73 -3.95 19.99
CA GLY A 42 -6.16 -3.29 18.83
C GLY A 42 -4.64 -3.42 18.92
N GLY A 43 -4.08 -4.22 18.03
CA GLY A 43 -2.65 -4.50 17.98
C GLY A 43 -2.22 -4.54 16.53
N GLU A 44 -1.61 -3.44 16.10
CA GLU A 44 -0.85 -3.26 14.87
C GLU A 44 -0.02 -4.50 14.54
N GLN A 45 -0.44 -5.29 13.55
CA GLN A 45 0.30 -6.49 13.09
C GLN A 45 0.52 -6.51 11.57
N GLN A 46 0.26 -5.42 10.85
CA GLN A 46 0.28 -5.45 9.38
C GLN A 46 1.58 -5.01 8.70
N THR A 47 2.67 -4.69 9.41
CA THR A 47 3.88 -4.14 8.76
C THR A 47 5.11 -5.04 8.77
N THR A 48 5.17 -6.13 9.57
CA THR A 48 6.41 -6.94 9.69
C THR A 48 6.40 -8.26 8.91
N THR A 49 5.24 -8.79 8.53
CA THR A 49 5.14 -10.06 7.76
C THR A 49 5.49 -9.87 6.27
N SER A 50 5.49 -8.64 5.77
CA SER A 50 5.70 -8.33 4.35
C SER A 50 7.15 -8.56 3.88
N MET A 51 8.14 -8.36 4.75
CA MET A 51 9.57 -8.45 4.39
C MET A 51 10.05 -9.86 4.04
N MET A 52 9.25 -10.90 4.36
CA MET A 52 9.59 -12.30 4.08
C MET A 52 9.06 -12.79 2.73
N SER A 53 8.41 -11.92 1.95
CA SER A 53 7.76 -12.30 0.70
C SER A 53 8.15 -11.37 -0.45
N TRP A 54 8.11 -11.88 -1.69
CA TRP A 54 8.39 -11.09 -2.88
C TRP A 54 7.43 -9.90 -2.99
N GLY A 55 7.96 -8.68 -2.88
CA GLY A 55 7.25 -7.45 -3.15
C GLY A 55 7.49 -6.94 -4.58
N THR A 56 6.81 -5.85 -4.94
CA THR A 56 6.96 -5.22 -6.27
C THR A 56 8.34 -4.64 -6.50
N TRP A 57 9.05 -4.27 -5.44
CA TRP A 57 10.45 -3.85 -5.52
C TRP A 57 11.36 -5.01 -5.92
N GLU A 58 11.24 -6.13 -5.22
CA GLU A 58 12.03 -7.34 -5.49
C GLU A 58 11.71 -7.90 -6.88
N GLU A 59 10.44 -7.85 -7.29
CA GLU A 59 10.01 -8.23 -8.65
C GLU A 59 10.64 -7.35 -9.73
N LEU A 60 10.64 -6.03 -9.54
CA LEU A 60 11.27 -5.09 -10.48
C LEU A 60 12.78 -5.33 -10.56
N LEU A 61 13.41 -5.54 -9.40
CA LEU A 61 14.83 -5.86 -9.30
C LEU A 61 15.18 -7.15 -10.06
N LEU A 62 14.38 -8.21 -9.89
CA LEU A 62 14.55 -9.47 -10.61
C LEU A 62 14.48 -9.27 -12.12
N ALA A 63 13.48 -8.53 -12.61
CA ALA A 63 13.36 -8.24 -14.04
C ALA A 63 14.57 -7.45 -14.56
N CYS A 64 15.10 -6.49 -13.79
CA CYS A 64 16.31 -5.74 -14.14
C CYS A 64 17.55 -6.64 -14.18
N ALA A 65 17.71 -7.54 -13.21
CA ALA A 65 18.82 -8.49 -13.17
C ALA A 65 18.77 -9.44 -14.37
N VAL A 66 17.58 -9.95 -14.72
CA VAL A 66 17.38 -10.78 -15.92
C VAL A 66 17.66 -10.00 -17.20
N LYS A 67 17.29 -8.72 -17.30
CA LYS A 67 17.64 -7.87 -18.46
C LYS A 67 19.16 -7.76 -18.65
N ARG A 68 19.94 -7.74 -17.55
CA ARG A 68 21.40 -7.58 -17.57
C ARG A 68 22.16 -8.89 -17.81
N HIS A 69 21.74 -9.97 -17.15
CA HIS A 69 22.44 -11.26 -17.17
C HIS A 69 21.82 -12.26 -18.17
N GLY A 70 20.61 -11.99 -18.66
CA GLY A 70 19.87 -12.84 -19.57
C GLY A 70 19.26 -14.08 -18.91
N LEU A 71 18.60 -14.91 -19.71
CA LEU A 71 17.89 -16.12 -19.26
C LEU A 71 18.77 -17.37 -19.12
N LYS A 72 20.09 -17.22 -19.33
CA LYS A 72 21.06 -18.33 -19.32
C LYS A 72 21.84 -18.43 -18.02
N ASP A 73 22.07 -17.32 -17.33
CA ASP A 73 22.88 -17.27 -16.11
C ASP A 73 22.03 -16.87 -14.89
N TRP A 74 21.26 -17.83 -14.39
CA TRP A 74 20.39 -17.62 -13.23
C TRP A 74 21.16 -17.49 -11.91
N GLU A 75 22.42 -17.93 -11.87
CA GLU A 75 23.27 -17.78 -10.69
C GLU A 75 23.71 -16.32 -10.54
N ALA A 76 24.13 -15.68 -11.63
CA ALA A 76 24.41 -14.25 -11.63
C ALA A 76 23.17 -13.41 -11.28
N VAL A 77 22.00 -13.77 -11.82
CA VAL A 77 20.72 -13.14 -11.47
C VAL A 77 20.42 -13.26 -9.97
N ALA A 78 20.55 -14.47 -9.41
CA ALA A 78 20.33 -14.71 -7.99
C ALA A 78 21.28 -13.86 -7.13
N MET A 79 22.58 -13.85 -7.43
CA MET A 79 23.55 -13.03 -6.71
C MET A 79 23.22 -11.53 -6.76
N GLU A 80 22.82 -10.98 -7.91
CA GLU A 80 22.42 -9.57 -8.00
C GLU A 80 21.17 -9.28 -7.16
N VAL A 81 20.17 -10.17 -7.21
CA VAL A 81 18.94 -10.03 -6.41
C VAL A 81 19.27 -10.05 -4.92
N GLN A 82 20.03 -11.06 -4.47
CA GLN A 82 20.44 -11.24 -3.07
C GLN A 82 21.23 -10.04 -2.53
N ALA A 83 22.09 -9.43 -3.34
CA ALA A 83 22.87 -8.27 -2.94
C ALA A 83 22.04 -6.99 -2.70
N LYS A 84 20.79 -6.95 -3.17
CA LYS A 84 19.94 -5.76 -3.21
C LYS A 84 18.59 -5.95 -2.51
N THR A 85 18.37 -7.09 -1.87
CA THR A 85 17.15 -7.42 -1.14
C THR A 85 17.45 -7.97 0.25
N ALA A 86 16.48 -7.86 1.15
CA ALA A 86 16.50 -8.51 2.47
C ALA A 86 15.71 -9.84 2.47
N LEU A 87 15.29 -10.34 1.31
CA LEU A 87 14.60 -11.63 1.22
C LEU A 87 15.49 -12.78 1.73
N PRO A 88 14.89 -13.80 2.36
CA PRO A 88 15.59 -15.02 2.73
C PRO A 88 16.28 -15.67 1.53
N GLN A 89 17.51 -16.17 1.73
CA GLN A 89 18.28 -16.84 0.67
C GLN A 89 17.57 -18.04 0.05
N LEU A 90 16.69 -18.69 0.83
CA LEU A 90 15.84 -19.77 0.33
C LEU A 90 14.89 -19.30 -0.79
N LEU A 91 14.45 -18.04 -0.77
CA LEU A 91 13.52 -17.47 -1.77
C LEU A 91 14.22 -16.85 -2.99
N THR A 92 15.54 -16.64 -2.91
CA THR A 92 16.35 -15.94 -3.92
C THR A 92 17.43 -16.84 -4.51
N THR A 93 17.26 -18.16 -4.43
CA THR A 93 18.09 -19.11 -5.19
C THR A 93 17.88 -18.93 -6.69
N ALA A 94 18.84 -19.33 -7.52
CA ALA A 94 18.73 -19.30 -8.98
C ALA A 94 17.42 -19.95 -9.49
N TYR A 95 17.04 -21.09 -8.90
CA TYR A 95 15.79 -21.77 -9.20
C TYR A 95 14.55 -20.92 -8.86
N ASN A 96 14.50 -20.32 -7.67
CA ASN A 96 13.37 -19.52 -7.25
C ASN A 96 13.26 -18.20 -8.02
N CYS A 97 14.39 -17.56 -8.35
CA CYS A 97 14.43 -16.41 -9.26
C CYS A 97 13.83 -16.77 -10.63
N LYS A 98 14.18 -17.93 -11.19
CA LYS A 98 13.62 -18.41 -12.46
C LYS A 98 12.11 -18.65 -12.37
N LEU A 99 11.64 -19.35 -11.34
CA LEU A 99 10.21 -19.57 -11.13
C LEU A 99 9.44 -18.26 -11.01
N LYS A 100 9.98 -17.31 -10.23
CA LYS A 100 9.36 -16.00 -10.02
C LYS A 100 9.35 -15.17 -11.30
N TYR A 101 10.39 -15.25 -12.11
CA TYR A 101 10.42 -14.58 -13.41
C TYR A 101 9.34 -15.11 -14.36
N HIS A 102 9.14 -16.43 -14.43
CA HIS A 102 8.06 -17.02 -15.21
C HIS A 102 6.67 -16.63 -14.68
N ASP A 103 6.51 -16.49 -13.37
CA ASP A 103 5.29 -15.94 -12.77
C ASP A 103 5.02 -14.50 -13.22
N LEU A 104 6.05 -13.65 -13.20
CA LEU A 104 5.95 -12.27 -13.70
C LEU A 104 5.57 -12.25 -15.18
N GLN A 105 6.26 -13.05 -16.00
CA GLN A 105 5.96 -13.14 -17.42
C GLN A 105 4.49 -13.52 -17.65
N ARG A 106 3.95 -14.53 -16.96
CA ARG A 106 2.53 -14.88 -17.09
C ARG A 106 1.58 -13.77 -16.64
N ARG A 107 1.91 -13.03 -15.58
CA ARG A 107 1.05 -11.96 -15.07
C ARG A 107 0.97 -10.76 -16.02
N PHE A 108 2.04 -10.44 -16.71
CA PHE A 108 2.12 -9.22 -17.52
C PHE A 108 2.12 -9.46 -19.05
N SER A 109 2.33 -10.70 -19.53
CA SER A 109 2.26 -11.01 -20.97
C SER A 109 0.86 -10.90 -21.59
N ASN A 110 -0.20 -10.78 -20.78
CA ASN A 110 -1.57 -10.55 -21.27
C ASN A 110 -1.93 -9.05 -21.34
N SER A 111 -0.97 -8.16 -21.09
CA SER A 111 -1.13 -6.71 -21.25
C SER A 111 -0.92 -6.38 -22.73
N GLU A 112 -2.02 -6.13 -23.46
CA GLU A 112 -1.98 -5.74 -24.88
C GLU A 112 -1.31 -4.37 -25.03
N HIS A 113 0.02 -4.34 -25.04
CA HIS A 113 0.78 -3.13 -25.28
C HIS A 113 1.48 -3.24 -26.63
N HIS A 114 1.12 -2.34 -27.55
CA HIS A 114 1.84 -2.18 -28.81
C HIS A 114 3.29 -1.79 -28.50
N HIS A 115 4.23 -2.62 -28.97
CA HIS A 115 5.66 -2.41 -28.82
C HIS A 115 6.13 -1.46 -29.92
N ASP A 116 6.62 -0.28 -29.53
CA ASP A 116 7.52 0.46 -30.41
C ASP A 116 8.81 -0.34 -30.53
N GLU A 117 9.26 -0.54 -31.76
CA GLU A 117 10.36 -1.42 -32.15
C GLU A 117 11.70 -0.86 -31.67
N ASP A 118 12.05 -1.07 -30.40
CA ASP A 118 13.43 -0.93 -29.92
C ASP A 118 13.69 -1.86 -28.71
N ASP A 119 14.26 -3.03 -29.00
CA ASP A 119 15.24 -3.76 -28.18
C ASP A 119 14.93 -4.14 -26.71
N ASP A 120 13.65 -4.21 -26.29
CA ASP A 120 13.32 -4.66 -24.94
C ASP A 120 13.16 -6.19 -24.84
N LEU A 121 14.23 -6.85 -24.36
CA LEU A 121 14.23 -8.29 -24.01
C LEU A 121 13.13 -8.70 -23.00
N ILE A 122 12.49 -7.74 -22.33
CA ILE A 122 11.42 -7.96 -21.36
C ILE A 122 10.28 -6.98 -21.67
N PRO A 123 9.33 -7.35 -22.55
CA PRO A 123 8.35 -6.41 -23.10
C PRO A 123 7.37 -5.82 -22.07
N TRP A 124 7.27 -6.44 -20.89
CA TRP A 124 6.42 -6.02 -19.77
C TRP A 124 7.16 -5.27 -18.64
N LEU A 125 8.46 -5.01 -18.80
CA LEU A 125 9.26 -4.35 -17.77
C LEU A 125 8.71 -2.96 -17.40
N ASP A 126 8.21 -2.22 -18.39
CA ASP A 126 7.65 -0.89 -18.17
C ASP A 126 6.35 -0.91 -17.39
N ASP A 127 5.50 -1.91 -17.59
CA ASP A 127 4.28 -2.09 -16.79
C ASP A 127 4.62 -2.36 -15.31
N LEU A 128 5.68 -3.11 -15.05
CA LEU A 128 6.17 -3.34 -13.69
C LEU A 128 6.74 -2.06 -13.05
N LYS A 129 7.45 -1.21 -13.81
CA LYS A 129 7.89 0.12 -13.34
C LYS A 129 6.69 1.02 -13.02
N LYS A 130 5.69 1.06 -13.90
CA LYS A 130 4.45 1.83 -13.68
C LYS A 130 3.74 1.37 -12.40
N LEU A 131 3.62 0.06 -12.19
CA LEU A 131 3.03 -0.50 -10.96
C LEU A 131 3.78 -0.06 -9.71
N ARG A 132 5.11 -0.17 -9.70
CA ARG A 132 5.93 0.26 -8.55
C ARG A 132 5.80 1.76 -8.29
N LEU A 133 5.80 2.57 -9.35
CA LEU A 133 5.64 4.01 -9.24
C LEU A 133 4.26 4.40 -8.66
N ALA A 134 3.20 3.74 -9.10
CA ALA A 134 1.85 3.99 -8.58
C ALA A 134 1.76 3.69 -7.07
N GLN A 135 2.35 2.58 -6.62
CA GLN A 135 2.42 2.25 -5.20
C GLN A 135 3.21 3.29 -4.40
N LEU A 136 4.39 3.69 -4.89
CA LEU A 136 5.20 4.70 -4.22
C LEU A 136 4.49 6.05 -4.11
N ARG A 137 3.76 6.46 -5.16
CA ARG A 137 2.95 7.69 -5.15
C ARG A 137 1.84 7.62 -4.10
N HIS A 138 1.17 6.49 -4.00
CA HIS A 138 0.12 6.28 -3.02
C HIS A 138 0.66 6.32 -1.58
N ASP A 139 1.78 5.62 -1.33
CA ASP A 139 2.41 5.62 -0.01
C ASP A 139 2.89 7.01 0.40
N LEU A 140 3.51 7.74 -0.53
CA LEU A 140 3.94 9.12 -0.32
C LEU A 140 2.75 10.02 0.06
N HIS A 141 1.65 9.94 -0.69
CA HIS A 141 0.45 10.72 -0.40
C HIS A 141 -0.11 10.43 1.01
N ARG A 142 -0.12 9.16 1.41
CA ARG A 142 -0.55 8.76 2.76
C ARG A 142 0.34 9.37 3.85
N TYR A 143 1.66 9.40 3.62
CA TYR A 143 2.59 10.02 4.57
C TYR A 143 2.41 11.53 4.62
N ASP A 144 2.19 12.22 3.50
CA ASP A 144 1.94 13.66 3.50
C ASP A 144 0.72 14.03 4.36
N VAL A 145 -0.39 13.29 4.22
CA VAL A 145 -1.59 13.48 5.04
C VAL A 145 -1.30 13.22 6.53
N SER A 146 -0.55 12.16 6.84
CA SER A 146 -0.18 11.82 8.22
C SER A 146 0.72 12.88 8.84
N ILE A 147 1.72 13.37 8.09
CA ILE A 147 2.64 14.42 8.54
C ILE A 147 1.87 15.69 8.87
N LEU A 148 0.98 16.16 7.99
CA LEU A 148 0.17 17.37 8.23
C LEU A 148 -0.75 17.22 9.44
N SER A 149 -1.35 16.04 9.61
CA SER A 149 -2.19 15.72 10.77
C SER A 149 -1.38 15.75 12.08
N LEU A 150 -0.19 15.14 12.08
CA LEU A 150 0.70 15.11 13.23
C LEU A 150 1.23 16.49 13.58
N GLN A 151 1.64 17.28 12.58
CA GLN A 151 2.08 18.67 12.79
C GLN A 151 0.98 19.53 13.43
N SER A 152 -0.26 19.39 12.95
CA SER A 152 -1.41 20.09 13.53
C SER A 152 -1.68 19.66 14.98
N LYS A 153 -1.50 18.37 15.29
CA LYS A 153 -1.64 17.83 16.65
C LYS A 153 -0.54 18.36 17.57
N VAL A 154 0.71 18.40 17.11
CA VAL A 154 1.84 18.96 17.85
C VAL A 154 1.57 20.43 18.19
N LYS A 155 1.18 21.24 17.19
CA LYS A 155 0.85 22.66 17.40
C LYS A 155 -0.22 22.86 18.48
N ARG A 156 -1.32 22.10 18.43
CA ARG A 156 -2.39 22.19 19.43
C ARG A 156 -1.91 21.82 20.83
N LEU A 157 -1.11 20.76 20.96
CA LEU A 157 -0.57 20.35 22.26
C LEU A 157 0.42 21.37 22.83
N GLU A 158 1.16 22.08 21.99
CA GLU A 158 2.04 23.18 22.40
C GLU A 158 1.25 24.40 22.90
N GLU A 159 0.15 24.75 22.23
CA GLU A 159 -0.78 25.83 22.62
C GLU A 159 -1.45 25.52 23.97
N GLU A 160 -1.98 24.31 24.16
CA GLU A 160 -2.59 23.85 25.43
C GLU A 160 -1.60 23.94 26.61
N ARG A 161 -0.31 23.67 26.37
CA ARG A 161 0.74 23.77 27.40
C ARG A 161 1.06 25.22 27.77
N GLN A 162 1.00 26.15 26.83
CA GLN A 162 1.27 27.58 27.08
C GLN A 162 0.11 28.26 27.80
N ASP A 163 -1.14 27.93 27.44
CA ASP A 163 -2.35 28.50 28.05
C ASP A 163 -2.55 28.03 29.50
N GLY A 164 -2.17 26.78 29.82
CA GLY A 164 -2.20 26.25 31.18
C GLY A 164 -1.16 26.82 32.16
N GLY A 165 -0.24 27.67 31.69
CA GLY A 165 0.89 28.21 32.46
C GLY A 165 0.68 29.61 33.07
N VAL A 166 -0.40 30.33 32.75
CA VAL A 166 -0.65 31.71 33.19
C VAL A 166 -1.82 31.75 34.17
N ASN A 167 -1.64 31.20 35.38
CA ASN A 167 -2.55 31.41 36.51
C ASN A 167 -1.83 31.04 37.82
N LYS A 168 -1.01 31.98 38.30
CA LYS A 168 -0.21 32.09 39.54
C LYS A 168 0.89 33.07 39.15
N ASP A 169 0.82 34.36 39.38
CA ASP A 169 0.64 35.04 40.66
C ASP A 169 0.31 36.50 40.35
N ASP A 170 -0.86 36.98 40.75
CA ASP A 170 -1.11 38.41 41.01
C ASP A 170 -2.38 38.50 41.85
N GLU A 171 -2.24 38.16 43.14
CA GLU A 171 -3.15 38.59 44.18
C GLU A 171 -2.87 40.09 44.42
N PRO A 172 -3.78 41.02 44.08
CA PRO A 172 -3.61 42.40 44.48
C PRO A 172 -3.91 42.49 45.98
N GLN A 173 -2.87 42.52 46.81
CA GLN A 173 -3.04 42.87 48.22
C GLN A 173 -3.55 44.30 48.32
N THR A 174 -4.86 44.42 48.50
CA THR A 174 -5.54 45.67 48.78
C THR A 174 -5.03 46.21 50.11
N ARG A 175 -4.30 47.31 50.01
CA ARG A 175 -4.08 48.26 51.09
C ARG A 175 -5.44 48.63 51.71
N SER A 176 -5.67 48.27 52.96
CA SER A 176 -6.70 48.88 53.80
C SER A 176 -6.14 49.10 55.20
N GLY A 177 -5.88 50.36 55.52
CA GLY A 177 -5.55 50.79 56.88
C GLY A 177 -6.80 50.90 57.74
N GLY A 178 -6.63 50.70 59.05
CA GLY A 178 -7.69 50.98 60.01
C GLY A 178 -7.46 50.43 61.41
N GLY A 179 -6.76 51.20 62.24
CA GLY A 179 -7.20 51.53 63.62
C GLY A 179 -7.20 50.47 64.73
N GLY A 180 -6.40 50.73 65.76
CA GLY A 180 -6.89 50.79 67.15
C GLY A 180 -6.61 49.60 68.08
N GLY A 181 -6.06 49.91 69.27
CA GLY A 181 -6.02 49.05 70.46
C GLY A 181 -4.61 48.88 71.03
N LEU A 182 -4.08 49.80 71.86
CA LEU A 182 -4.29 49.90 73.32
C LEU A 182 -4.20 48.58 74.09
N GLN A 183 -3.08 48.40 74.81
CA GLN A 183 -2.86 47.86 76.17
C GLN A 183 -1.34 47.58 76.29
N GLY A 184 -0.56 48.03 77.27
CA GLY A 184 -0.85 48.33 78.67
C GLY A 184 -0.09 47.32 79.54
N THR A 185 0.52 47.80 80.64
CA THR A 185 1.12 47.06 81.78
C THR A 185 2.55 46.53 81.56
N HIS A 186 3.47 46.56 82.54
CA HIS A 186 3.67 47.36 83.75
C HIS A 186 5.15 47.15 84.16
#